data_AF-A0A7J0DHB9-F1
#
_entry.id   AF-A0A7J0DHB9-F1
#
_cell.length_a   1.000
_cell.length_b   1.000
_cell.length_c   1.000
_cell.angle_alpha   90.00
_cell.angle_beta   90.00
_cell.angle_gamma   90.00
#
_symmetry.space_group_name_H-M   'P 1'
#
loop_
_entity.id
_entity.type
_entity.pdbx_description
1 polymer ?
#
loop_
_entity_poly.entity_id
_entity_poly.type
_entity_poly.pdbx_seq_one_letter_code
_entity_poly.pdbx_strand_id
1 'polypeptide(L)'
;MLLESSYAMLSNEVDERTRELRQLNGEELHGLGVEELKKLEKSLEGGLGRVLKTKDERFEREITALERKIVNTSGQTQEQGQSSESITNNGSSATPPQDYSSDTSLKLG
;
A
#
# COMPACT_ATOMS: atom_id res chain seq x y z
N MET A 1 -5.63 12.32 -51.72
CA MET A 1 -4.30 12.98 -51.68
C MET A 1 -4.01 13.61 -50.32
N LEU A 2 -4.87 14.50 -49.79
CA LEU A 2 -4.69 15.06 -48.43
C LEU A 2 -4.81 14.01 -47.31
N LEU A 3 -5.76 13.08 -47.41
CA LEU A 3 -5.95 12.02 -46.42
C LEU A 3 -4.74 11.08 -46.33
N GLU A 4 -4.18 10.69 -47.49
CA GLU A 4 -2.99 9.84 -47.58
C GLU A 4 -1.75 10.54 -46.97
N SER A 5 -1.60 11.83 -47.24
CA SER A 5 -0.54 12.66 -46.63
C SER A 5 -0.71 12.77 -45.12
N SER A 6 -1.94 13.00 -44.64
CA SER A 6 -2.27 13.04 -43.21
C SER A 6 -1.97 11.70 -42.52
N TYR A 7 -2.31 10.60 -43.17
CA TYR A 7 -2.03 9.25 -42.68
C TYR A 7 -0.53 8.99 -42.59
N ALA A 8 0.25 9.33 -43.63
CA ALA A 8 1.70 9.17 -43.62
C ALA A 8 2.38 9.99 -42.51
N MET A 9 1.94 11.23 -42.29
CA MET A 9 2.45 12.06 -41.18
C MET A 9 2.15 11.44 -39.81
N LEU A 10 0.92 10.96 -39.62
CA LEU A 10 0.53 10.33 -38.35
C LEU A 10 1.28 9.02 -38.12
N SER A 11 1.46 8.20 -39.17
CA SER A 11 2.26 6.96 -39.09
C SER A 11 3.69 7.26 -38.68
N ASN A 12 4.34 8.25 -39.31
CA ASN A 12 5.69 8.65 -38.95
C ASN A 12 5.80 9.16 -37.51
N GLU A 13 4.82 9.93 -37.01
CA GLU A 13 4.81 10.37 -35.61
C GLU A 13 4.68 9.17 -34.66
N VAL A 14 3.83 8.19 -34.98
CA VAL A 14 3.71 6.96 -34.17
C VAL A 14 5.02 6.19 -34.16
N ASP A 15 5.67 6.04 -35.31
CA ASP A 15 6.94 5.32 -35.43
C ASP A 15 8.04 6.01 -34.61
N GLU A 16 8.12 7.35 -34.69
CA GLU A 16 9.07 8.15 -33.93
C GLU A 16 8.80 8.05 -32.42
N ARG A 17 7.55 8.19 -31.98
CA ARG A 17 7.18 8.04 -30.57
C ARG A 17 7.47 6.65 -30.04
N THR A 18 7.22 5.62 -30.84
CA THR A 18 7.50 4.24 -30.45
C THR A 18 9.01 4.03 -30.29
N ARG A 19 9.81 4.63 -31.17
CA ARG A 19 11.28 4.64 -31.04
C ARG A 19 11.75 5.39 -29.80
N GLU A 20 11.22 6.59 -29.53
CA GLU A 20 11.54 7.34 -28.30
C GLU A 20 11.26 6.52 -27.04
N LEU A 21 10.13 5.79 -27.00
CA LEU A 21 9.80 4.92 -25.87
C LEU A 21 10.79 3.76 -25.69
N ARG A 22 11.20 3.11 -26.78
CA ARG A 22 12.24 2.06 -26.74
C ARG A 22 13.57 2.62 -26.21
N GLN A 23 13.96 3.82 -26.66
CA GLN A 23 15.18 4.48 -26.18
C GLN A 23 15.11 4.86 -24.70
N LEU A 24 13.96 5.35 -24.22
CA LEU A 24 13.75 5.58 -22.79
C LEU A 24 13.80 4.29 -21.96
N ASN A 25 13.48 3.13 -22.56
CA ASN A 25 13.65 1.81 -21.96
C ASN A 25 15.10 1.27 -22.04
N GLY A 26 16.02 2.01 -22.66
CA GLY A 26 17.42 1.59 -22.82
C GLY A 26 17.68 0.72 -24.05
N GLU A 27 16.72 0.61 -24.96
CA GLU A 27 16.84 -0.11 -26.23
C GLU A 27 17.28 0.85 -27.35
N GLU A 28 17.80 0.33 -28.47
CA GLU A 28 18.10 1.14 -29.69
C GLU A 28 18.96 2.42 -29.44
N LEU A 29 19.83 2.40 -28.42
CA LEU A 29 20.71 3.52 -28.08
C LEU A 29 21.92 3.65 -29.03
N HIS A 30 22.23 2.59 -29.77
CA HIS A 30 23.34 2.57 -30.71
C HIS A 30 23.15 3.64 -31.79
N GLY A 31 24.20 4.42 -32.05
CA GLY A 31 24.18 5.49 -33.05
C GLY A 31 23.68 6.85 -32.54
N LEU A 32 23.20 6.93 -31.29
CA LEU A 32 22.95 8.21 -30.63
C LEU A 32 24.25 8.87 -30.16
N GLY A 33 24.31 10.19 -30.30
CA GLY A 33 25.38 11.01 -29.75
C GLY A 33 25.23 11.25 -28.24
N VAL A 34 26.30 11.75 -27.62
CA VAL A 34 26.32 12.05 -26.17
C VAL A 34 25.23 13.03 -25.76
N GLU A 35 24.97 14.07 -26.57
CA GLU A 35 23.95 15.07 -26.24
C GLU A 35 22.53 14.50 -26.32
N GLU A 36 22.29 13.57 -27.25
CA GLU A 36 21.00 12.89 -27.38
C GLU A 36 20.78 11.94 -26.20
N LEU A 37 21.81 11.18 -25.80
CA LEU A 37 21.79 10.36 -24.57
C LEU A 37 21.49 11.21 -23.34
N LYS A 38 22.15 12.36 -23.19
CA LYS A 38 21.92 13.27 -22.06
C LYS A 38 20.50 13.81 -22.02
N LYS A 39 19.88 14.06 -23.19
CA LYS A 39 18.47 14.47 -23.28
C LYS A 39 17.53 13.34 -22.86
N LEU A 40 17.81 12.11 -23.24
CA LEU A 40 17.08 10.91 -22.79
C LEU A 40 17.18 10.76 -21.27
N GLU A 41 18.39 10.81 -20.71
CA GLU A 41 18.65 10.72 -19.27
C GLU A 41 17.87 11.79 -18.49
N LYS A 42 17.93 13.06 -18.91
CA LYS A 42 17.22 14.16 -18.25
C LYS A 42 15.70 13.96 -18.28
N SER A 43 15.17 13.44 -19.38
CA SER A 43 13.74 13.20 -19.54
C SER A 43 13.28 12.05 -18.63
N LEU A 44 14.07 10.97 -18.59
CA LEU A 44 13.85 9.82 -17.73
C LEU A 44 13.92 10.20 -16.25
N GLU A 45 14.98 10.91 -15.84
CA GLU A 45 15.17 11.41 -14.48
C GLU A 45 13.99 12.28 -14.03
N GLY A 46 13.57 13.23 -14.85
CA GLY A 46 12.41 14.08 -14.56
C GLY A 46 11.10 13.27 -14.43
N GLY A 47 10.93 12.23 -15.25
CA GLY A 47 9.77 11.32 -15.17
C GLY A 47 9.76 10.51 -13.88
N LEU A 48 10.89 9.88 -13.56
CA LEU A 48 11.06 9.10 -12.34
C LEU A 48 10.89 9.96 -11.08
N GLY A 49 11.42 11.18 -11.08
CA GLY A 49 11.25 12.14 -9.98
C GLY A 49 9.78 12.46 -9.70
N ARG A 50 8.94 12.59 -10.74
CA ARG A 50 7.49 12.78 -10.56
C ARG A 50 6.84 11.53 -9.97
N VAL A 51 7.19 10.34 -10.47
CA VAL A 51 6.65 9.07 -9.97
C VAL A 51 7.00 8.87 -8.50
N LEU A 52 8.25 9.14 -8.11
CA LEU A 52 8.71 9.05 -6.73
C LEU A 52 7.90 10.00 -5.83
N LYS A 53 7.84 11.29 -6.19
CA LYS A 53 7.07 12.29 -5.44
C LYS A 53 5.60 11.88 -5.24
N THR A 54 4.93 11.41 -6.30
CA THR A 54 3.53 10.98 -6.20
C THR A 54 3.36 9.75 -5.30
N LYS A 55 4.32 8.82 -5.32
CA LYS A 55 4.30 7.65 -4.43
C LYS A 55 4.54 8.04 -2.98
N ASP A 56 5.49 8.93 -2.71
CA ASP A 56 5.80 9.43 -1.37
C ASP A 56 4.56 10.10 -0.75
N GLU A 57 3.95 11.04 -1.48
CA GLU A 57 2.71 11.72 -1.04
C GLU A 57 1.57 10.72 -0.77
N ARG A 58 1.49 9.63 -1.54
CA ARG A 58 0.48 8.58 -1.35
C ARG A 58 0.76 7.78 -0.08
N PHE A 59 2.01 7.41 0.16
CA PHE A 59 2.40 6.70 1.37
C PHE A 59 2.23 7.55 2.62
N GLU A 60 2.64 8.82 2.61
CA GLU A 60 2.43 9.75 3.73
C GLU A 60 0.94 9.87 4.10
N ARG A 61 0.07 9.97 3.09
CA ARG A 61 -1.39 9.99 3.29
C ARG A 61 -1.92 8.69 3.91
N GLU A 62 -1.45 7.54 3.43
CA GLU A 62 -1.85 6.23 3.98
C GLU A 62 -1.35 6.03 5.41
N ILE A 63 -0.11 6.40 5.71
CA ILE A 63 0.46 6.36 7.06
C ILE A 63 -0.38 7.22 8.02
N THR A 64 -0.63 8.48 7.66
CA THR A 64 -1.42 9.41 8.47
C THR A 64 -2.84 8.88 8.73
N ALA A 65 -3.46 8.25 7.72
CA ALA A 65 -4.78 7.67 7.85
C ALA A 65 -4.79 6.46 8.81
N LEU A 66 -3.77 5.61 8.75
CA LEU A 66 -3.60 4.46 9.64
C LEU A 66 -3.32 4.89 11.08
N GLU A 67 -2.43 5.86 11.30
CA GLU A 67 -2.16 6.42 12.63
C GLU A 67 -3.41 6.99 13.29
N ARG A 68 -4.21 7.75 12.54
CA ARG A 68 -5.50 8.27 13.03
C ARG A 68 -6.44 7.12 13.41
N LYS A 69 -6.49 6.07 12.59
CA LYS A 69 -7.33 4.90 12.90
C LYS A 69 -6.87 4.24 14.21
N ILE A 70 -5.57 4.02 14.40
CA ILE A 70 -5.01 3.46 15.64
C ILE A 70 -5.48 4.26 16.85
N VAL A 71 -5.28 5.58 16.85
CA VAL A 71 -5.69 6.47 17.95
C VAL A 71 -7.19 6.38 18.24
N ASN A 72 -8.01 6.42 17.19
CA ASN A 72 -9.47 6.35 17.32
C ASN A 72 -9.95 4.99 17.85
N THR A 73 -9.28 3.89 17.49
CA THR A 73 -9.64 2.56 17.99
C THR A 73 -9.12 2.30 19.40
N SER A 74 -7.92 2.78 19.76
CA SER A 74 -7.38 2.65 21.13
C SER A 74 -8.15 3.47 22.16
N GLY A 75 -8.80 4.58 21.74
CA GLY A 75 -9.66 5.37 22.63
C GLY A 75 -10.99 4.69 22.99
N GLN A 76 -11.44 3.68 22.22
CA GLN A 76 -12.71 2.99 22.49
C GLN A 76 -12.60 1.83 23.48
N THR A 77 -11.39 1.37 23.80
CA THR A 77 -11.19 0.22 24.71
C THR A 77 -11.17 0.62 26.20
N GLN A 78 -11.06 1.91 26.54
CA GLN A 78 -10.89 2.35 27.94
C GLN A 78 -12.19 2.75 28.67
N GLU A 79 -13.32 2.90 27.97
CA GLU A 79 -14.58 3.41 28.58
C GLU A 79 -15.57 2.30 28.99
N GLN A 80 -15.35 1.03 28.65
CA GLN A 80 -16.19 -0.10 29.11
C GLN A 80 -15.59 -0.78 30.35
N GLY A 81 -15.25 0.02 31.36
CA GLY A 81 -14.66 -0.43 32.62
C GLY A 81 -15.63 -0.51 33.81
N GLN A 82 -16.92 -0.18 33.66
CA GLN A 82 -17.86 -0.18 34.79
C GLN A 82 -19.28 -0.56 34.39
N SER A 83 -19.59 -1.85 34.38
CA SER A 83 -20.93 -2.31 34.71
C SER A 83 -20.80 -3.57 35.55
N SER A 84 -20.64 -3.36 36.86
CA SER A 84 -20.61 -4.39 37.88
C SER A 84 -21.99 -5.05 37.95
N GLU A 85 -22.11 -6.28 37.46
CA GLU A 85 -23.30 -7.08 37.73
C GLU A 85 -23.28 -7.55 39.18
N SER A 86 -23.92 -6.80 40.08
CA SER A 86 -24.23 -7.27 41.43
C SER A 86 -25.62 -7.90 41.43
N ILE A 87 -25.70 -9.23 41.35
CA ILE A 87 -26.94 -9.97 41.65
C ILE A 87 -26.82 -10.55 43.06
N THR A 88 -27.29 -9.78 44.03
CA THR A 88 -27.61 -10.28 45.37
C THR A 88 -28.88 -11.10 45.26
N ASN A 89 -28.79 -12.43 45.24
CA ASN A 89 -29.96 -13.27 45.51
C ASN A 89 -29.71 -14.16 46.73
N ASN A 90 -30.25 -13.70 47.84
CA ASN A 90 -30.30 -14.36 49.12
C ASN A 90 -31.39 -15.45 49.07
N GLY A 91 -31.01 -16.74 49.06
CA GLY A 91 -31.99 -17.82 49.05
C GLY A 91 -31.42 -19.23 49.16
N SER A 92 -31.19 -19.66 50.41
CA SER A 92 -31.38 -21.03 50.91
C SER A 92 -30.37 -22.15 50.55
N SER A 93 -29.54 -22.44 51.55
CA SER A 93 -29.19 -23.77 52.10
C SER A 93 -28.77 -24.94 51.18
N ALA A 94 -27.61 -25.49 51.56
CA ALA A 94 -27.16 -26.89 51.46
C ALA A 94 -26.37 -27.28 50.20
N THR A 95 -25.03 -27.33 50.31
CA THR A 95 -24.22 -28.57 50.39
C THR A 95 -22.71 -28.25 50.45
N PRO A 96 -21.86 -29.06 51.12
CA PRO A 96 -20.48 -28.72 51.50
C PRO A 96 -19.43 -29.09 50.43
N PRO A 97 -18.15 -28.69 50.59
CA PRO A 97 -17.19 -28.55 49.50
C PRO A 97 -16.72 -29.89 48.94
N GLN A 98 -16.48 -29.94 47.63
CA GLN A 98 -15.87 -31.10 46.96
C GLN A 98 -14.49 -30.69 46.43
N ASP A 99 -13.47 -31.08 47.19
CA ASP A 99 -12.11 -31.34 46.70
C ASP A 99 -12.19 -32.45 45.65
N TYR A 100 -11.94 -32.14 44.37
CA TYR A 100 -11.48 -33.11 43.36
C TYR A 100 -10.59 -32.35 42.39
N SER A 101 -9.29 -32.58 42.46
CA SER A 101 -8.60 -33.68 41.77
C SER A 101 -7.80 -33.07 40.63
N SER A 102 -6.50 -32.93 40.90
CA SER A 102 -5.47 -32.79 39.89
C SER A 102 -5.71 -33.70 38.69
N ASP A 103 -5.40 -33.23 37.49
CA ASP A 103 -4.48 -33.97 36.64
C ASP A 103 -3.82 -33.06 35.60
N THR A 104 -2.52 -32.90 35.81
CA THR A 104 -1.54 -32.40 34.84
C THR A 104 -1.39 -33.43 33.73
N SER A 105 -1.67 -33.08 32.47
CA SER A 105 -1.13 -33.81 31.31
C SER A 105 -1.25 -32.98 30.03
N LEU A 106 -0.12 -32.51 29.52
CA LEU A 106 0.03 -32.12 28.11
C LEU A 106 0.94 -33.15 27.44
N LYS A 107 0.48 -33.77 26.36
CA LYS A 107 1.27 -34.65 25.51
C LYS A 107 1.62 -33.88 24.23
N LEU A 108 2.88 -33.48 24.11
CA LEU A 108 3.44 -32.95 22.86
C LEU A 108 3.71 -34.14 21.94
N GLY A 109 2.95 -34.23 20.85
CA GLY A 109 3.29 -34.96 19.64
C GLY A 109 3.73 -33.95 18.59
#